data_AF-A0A1Y0H1I6-F1
#
_entry.id   AF-A0A1Y0H1I6-F1
#
_cell.length_a   1.000
_cell.length_b   1.000
_cell.length_c   1.000
_cell.angle_alpha   90.00
_cell.angle_beta   90.00
_cell.angle_gamma   90.00
#
_symmetry.space_group_name_H-M   'P 1'
#
loop_
_entity.id
_entity.type
_entity.pdbx_description
1 polymer ?
#
loop_
_entity_poly.entity_id
_entity_poly.type
_entity_poly.pdbx_seq_one_letter_code
_entity_poly.pdbx_strand_id
1 'polypeptide(L)'
;MPRWPGWAYKNSGIMYHGQTADTMTLGQSFPVSGEFQFLGADPGQTRGTGNLCTPGTHILKDAKTIRQHVIEVGGPSLEGEQWVKAELEVNGHHIIHRINGQEVYRYQHLVFDPKDADVKRILPTDSLEITSGTISLQSESHPIQFRNIELKVL
;
A
#
# COMPACT_ATOMS: atom_id res chain seq x y z
N MET A 1 18.62 18.38 7.86
CA MET A 1 17.21 18.65 7.52
C MET A 1 16.35 18.17 8.69
N PRO A 2 15.27 18.88 9.08
CA PRO A 2 14.59 18.61 10.33
C PRO A 2 13.83 17.27 10.27
N ARG A 3 14.26 16.34 11.13
CA ARG A 3 13.52 15.26 11.80
C ARG A 3 12.24 14.74 11.12
N TRP A 4 12.42 13.83 10.17
CA TRP A 4 11.39 12.85 9.84
C TRP A 4 11.28 11.82 10.98
N PRO A 5 10.08 11.32 11.31
CA PRO A 5 9.95 10.19 12.22
C PRO A 5 10.79 9.01 11.73
N GLY A 6 11.38 8.21 12.63
CA GLY A 6 12.26 7.11 12.23
C GLY A 6 11.61 6.10 11.29
N TRP A 7 10.27 5.94 11.37
CA TRP A 7 9.49 5.10 10.46
C TRP A 7 9.39 5.66 9.03
N ALA A 8 9.58 6.96 8.82
CA ALA A 8 9.42 7.59 7.52
C ALA A 8 10.70 7.55 6.67
N TYR A 9 11.80 7.06 7.24
CA TYR A 9 13.06 6.89 6.53
C TYR A 9 12.93 5.89 5.38
N LYS A 10 13.27 6.30 4.15
CA LYS A 10 13.11 5.48 2.93
C LYS A 10 11.76 4.75 2.89
N ASN A 11 10.68 5.49 3.13
CA ASN A 11 9.31 4.99 3.08
C ASN A 11 8.61 5.57 1.84
N SER A 12 7.86 4.74 1.15
CA SER A 12 7.04 5.07 -0.02
C SER A 12 6.12 3.87 -0.28
N GLY A 13 5.38 3.88 -1.38
CA GLY A 13 4.56 2.75 -1.76
C GLY A 13 3.81 2.97 -3.06
N ILE A 14 3.19 1.89 -3.54
CA ILE A 14 2.15 1.95 -4.57
C ILE A 14 0.80 1.91 -3.86
N MET A 15 0.03 2.98 -3.97
CA MET A 15 -1.38 2.95 -3.59
C MET A 15 -2.15 2.33 -4.76
N TYR A 16 -2.98 1.34 -4.48
CA TYR A 16 -3.80 0.65 -5.47
C TYR A 16 -5.22 0.48 -4.93
N HIS A 17 -6.18 0.25 -5.85
CA HIS A 17 -7.60 0.38 -5.52
C HIS A 17 -7.90 1.72 -4.82
N GLY A 18 -7.19 2.77 -5.27
CA GLY A 18 -7.18 4.06 -4.61
C GLY A 18 -8.41 4.89 -4.95
N GLN A 19 -8.79 5.72 -3.99
CA GLN A 19 -9.68 6.85 -4.15
C GLN A 19 -9.18 7.78 -5.28
N THR A 20 -10.11 8.45 -5.97
CA THR A 20 -9.76 9.47 -6.96
C THR A 20 -9.35 10.78 -6.29
N ALA A 21 -8.40 11.50 -6.88
CA ALA A 21 -7.86 12.73 -6.28
C ALA A 21 -8.91 13.83 -6.07
N ASP A 22 -9.93 13.92 -6.93
CA ASP A 22 -11.01 14.91 -6.85
C ASP A 22 -12.00 14.66 -5.69
N THR A 23 -12.03 13.43 -5.15
CA THR A 23 -12.86 13.10 -3.99
C THR A 23 -12.11 13.23 -2.66
N MET A 24 -10.79 13.38 -2.70
CA MET A 24 -9.97 13.56 -1.51
C MET A 24 -10.20 14.95 -0.89
N THR A 25 -10.19 15.01 0.45
CA THR A 25 -10.25 16.31 1.13
C THR A 25 -8.86 16.94 1.21
N LEU A 26 -8.78 18.27 1.31
CA LEU A 26 -7.49 18.98 1.44
C LEU A 26 -6.67 18.54 2.66
N GLY A 27 -7.33 18.06 3.72
CA GLY A 27 -6.67 17.62 4.95
C GLY A 27 -6.45 16.12 5.04
N GLN A 28 -6.80 15.36 4.01
CA GLN A 28 -6.67 13.91 4.00
C GLN A 28 -5.22 13.49 3.75
N SER A 29 -4.63 12.74 4.69
CA SER A 29 -3.21 12.37 4.64
C SER A 29 -2.88 11.36 3.54
N PHE A 30 -3.78 10.40 3.31
CA PHE A 30 -3.60 9.32 2.34
C PHE A 30 -4.91 9.01 1.63
N PRO A 31 -4.91 8.63 0.34
CA PRO A 31 -6.12 8.17 -0.32
C PRO A 31 -6.64 6.90 0.36
N VAL A 32 -7.97 6.75 0.44
CA VAL A 32 -8.57 5.45 0.79
C VAL A 32 -8.10 4.44 -0.25
N SER A 33 -7.34 3.43 0.17
CA SER A 33 -6.64 2.52 -0.74
C SER A 33 -6.06 1.32 -0.01
N GLY A 34 -5.54 0.37 -0.78
CA GLY A 34 -4.48 -0.51 -0.28
C GLY A 34 -3.13 0.04 -0.69
N GLU A 35 -2.12 -0.16 0.14
CA GLU A 35 -0.75 0.28 -0.12
C GLU A 35 0.19 -0.92 -0.14
N PHE A 36 0.90 -1.09 -1.25
CA PHE A 36 2.10 -1.92 -1.30
C PHE A 36 3.28 -1.06 -0.85
N GLN A 37 3.68 -1.25 0.42
CA GLN A 37 4.70 -0.45 1.08
C GLN A 37 6.13 -0.79 0.62
N PHE A 38 6.91 0.26 0.37
CA PHE A 38 8.33 0.25 0.07
C PHE A 38 9.15 0.76 1.25
N LEU A 39 9.97 -0.11 1.82
CA LEU A 39 10.84 0.23 2.95
C LEU A 39 12.31 -0.04 2.63
N GLY A 40 13.15 0.96 2.92
CA GLY A 40 14.60 0.77 3.04
C GLY A 40 15.01 0.53 4.49
N ALA A 41 16.04 -0.29 4.69
CA ALA A 41 16.65 -0.53 5.99
C ALA A 41 17.96 0.27 6.13
N ASP A 42 18.25 0.73 7.34
CA ASP A 42 19.59 1.19 7.72
C ASP A 42 20.52 -0.01 7.98
N PRO A 43 21.85 0.17 7.84
CA PRO A 43 22.81 -0.87 8.18
C PRO A 43 22.58 -1.44 9.60
N GLY A 44 22.31 -2.74 9.67
CA GLY A 44 22.07 -3.43 10.94
C GLY A 44 20.63 -3.34 11.47
N GLN A 45 19.70 -2.77 10.71
CA GLN A 45 18.26 -2.85 10.99
C GLN A 45 17.59 -3.94 10.13
N THR A 46 16.67 -4.68 10.73
CA THR A 46 15.78 -5.59 10.00
C THR A 46 14.46 -4.87 9.75
N ARG A 47 14.21 -4.49 8.50
CA ARG A 47 13.00 -3.79 8.08
C ARG A 47 12.53 -4.29 6.72
N GLY A 48 11.57 -5.21 6.74
CA GLY A 48 11.05 -5.85 5.54
C GLY A 48 10.22 -4.90 4.69
N THR A 49 10.47 -4.89 3.38
CA THR A 49 9.61 -4.23 2.38
C THR A 49 8.57 -5.22 1.84
N GLY A 50 7.47 -4.74 1.24
CA GLY A 50 6.41 -5.65 0.77
C GLY A 50 5.12 -5.64 1.57
N ASN A 51 5.10 -4.89 2.66
CA ASN A 51 3.98 -4.88 3.58
C ASN A 51 2.72 -4.33 2.91
N LEU A 52 1.58 -4.63 3.53
CA LEU A 52 0.31 -4.01 3.18
C LEU A 52 -0.02 -2.93 4.20
N CYS A 53 -0.22 -1.69 3.76
CA CYS A 53 -0.90 -0.67 4.55
C CYS A 53 -2.35 -0.49 4.07
N THR A 54 -3.27 -0.21 4.97
CA THR A 54 -4.72 -0.20 4.67
C THR A 54 -5.39 1.14 5.05
N PRO A 55 -4.98 2.29 4.47
CA PRO A 55 -5.63 3.57 4.75
C PRO A 55 -7.10 3.54 4.33
N GLY A 56 -8.02 3.74 5.28
CA GLY A 56 -9.47 3.67 5.04
C GLY A 56 -9.97 2.28 4.59
N THR A 57 -9.15 1.24 4.69
CA THR A 57 -9.49 -0.11 4.21
C THR A 57 -9.10 -1.18 5.24
N HIS A 58 -9.63 -2.38 5.05
CA HIS A 58 -9.32 -3.59 5.81
C HIS A 58 -9.16 -4.77 4.85
N ILE A 59 -8.59 -5.88 5.31
CA ILE A 59 -8.65 -7.15 4.58
C ILE A 59 -9.50 -8.17 5.32
N LEU A 60 -10.15 -9.06 4.56
CA LEU A 60 -10.83 -10.24 5.10
C LEU A 60 -9.93 -11.46 4.95
N LYS A 61 -9.59 -12.10 6.08
CA LYS A 61 -8.80 -13.32 6.12
C LYS A 61 -9.50 -14.35 7.01
N ASP A 62 -9.76 -15.54 6.48
CA ASP A 62 -10.40 -16.64 7.21
C ASP A 62 -11.71 -16.23 7.92
N ALA A 63 -12.57 -15.50 7.19
CA ALA A 63 -13.82 -14.90 7.68
C ALA A 63 -13.65 -13.88 8.83
N LYS A 64 -12.44 -13.39 9.08
CA LYS A 64 -12.13 -12.34 10.04
C LYS A 64 -11.68 -11.07 9.34
N THR A 65 -12.17 -9.92 9.82
CA THR A 65 -11.66 -8.61 9.39
C THR A 65 -10.37 -8.30 10.13
N ILE A 66 -9.27 -8.16 9.41
CA ILE A 66 -8.01 -7.66 9.95
C ILE A 66 -8.06 -6.15 9.89
N ARG A 67 -8.08 -5.51 11.07
CA ARG A 67 -8.17 -4.05 11.22
C ARG A 67 -6.84 -3.34 11.41
N GLN A 68 -5.76 -4.10 11.41
CA GLN A 68 -4.43 -3.58 11.58
C GLN A 68 -4.04 -2.78 10.33
N HIS A 69 -3.65 -1.53 10.53
CA HIS A 69 -3.31 -0.64 9.43
C HIS A 69 -2.09 -1.10 8.65
N VAL A 70 -1.05 -1.61 9.32
CA VAL A 70 0.17 -2.14 8.69
C VAL A 70 0.29 -3.62 8.96
N ILE A 71 0.18 -4.43 7.92
CA ILE A 71 0.39 -5.88 7.98
C ILE A 71 1.80 -6.16 7.49
N GLU A 72 2.68 -6.39 8.45
CA GLU A 72 4.08 -6.74 8.18
C GLU A 72 4.17 -8.13 7.57
N VAL A 73 4.99 -8.25 6.53
CA VAL A 73 5.20 -9.50 5.79
C VAL A 73 6.68 -9.84 5.81
N GLY A 74 7.01 -11.11 5.62
CA GLY A 74 8.40 -11.61 5.62
C GLY A 74 9.20 -11.24 4.37
N GLY A 75 9.00 -10.05 3.80
CA GLY A 75 9.76 -9.57 2.66
C GLY A 75 11.21 -9.21 3.04
N PRO A 76 12.10 -9.04 2.04
CA PRO A 76 13.51 -8.82 2.30
C PRO A 76 13.76 -7.46 2.97
N SER A 77 14.76 -7.41 3.84
CA SER A 77 15.32 -6.16 4.35
C SER A 77 16.39 -5.66 3.38
N LEU A 78 16.18 -4.49 2.77
CA LEU A 78 17.05 -3.97 1.72
C LEU A 78 17.82 -2.75 2.21
N GLU A 79 19.14 -2.91 2.33
CA GLU A 79 20.05 -1.85 2.77
C GLU A 79 20.59 -1.03 1.59
N GLY A 80 21.01 0.21 1.88
CA GLY A 80 21.70 1.07 0.92
C GLY A 80 20.82 1.64 -0.19
N GLU A 81 21.45 2.09 -1.26
CA GLU A 81 20.78 2.61 -2.46
C GLU A 81 20.91 1.57 -3.58
N GLN A 82 19.78 1.04 -4.02
CA GLN A 82 19.73 0.02 -5.05
C GLN A 82 18.42 0.09 -5.81
N TRP A 83 18.43 -0.41 -7.05
CA TRP A 83 17.22 -0.62 -7.81
C TRP A 83 16.52 -1.90 -7.34
N VAL A 84 15.24 -1.78 -7.01
CA VAL A 84 14.39 -2.87 -6.56
C VAL A 84 13.26 -3.04 -7.57
N LYS A 85 12.99 -4.27 -7.99
CA LYS A 85 11.81 -4.57 -8.81
C LYS A 85 10.63 -4.83 -7.89
N ALA A 86 9.60 -4.00 -7.95
CA ALA A 86 8.34 -4.21 -7.25
C ALA A 86 7.25 -4.58 -8.25
N GLU A 87 6.49 -5.64 -7.98
CA GLU A 87 5.41 -6.10 -8.86
C GLU A 87 4.14 -6.27 -8.03
N LEU A 88 3.10 -5.53 -8.41
CA LEU A 88 1.75 -5.64 -7.87
C LEU A 88 0.89 -6.37 -8.90
N GLU A 89 0.29 -7.49 -8.50
CA GLU A 89 -0.70 -8.19 -9.31
C GLU A 89 -2.05 -8.14 -8.59
N VAL A 90 -3.07 -7.67 -9.31
CA VAL A 90 -4.45 -7.57 -8.81
C VAL A 90 -5.35 -8.30 -9.79
N ASN A 91 -5.95 -9.40 -9.35
CA ASN A 91 -6.88 -10.20 -10.13
C ASN A 91 -8.20 -10.37 -9.36
N GLY A 92 -9.17 -9.50 -9.65
CA GLY A 92 -10.39 -9.36 -8.84
C GLY A 92 -10.02 -9.06 -7.39
N HIS A 93 -10.42 -9.93 -6.47
CA HIS A 93 -10.07 -9.79 -5.05
C HIS A 93 -8.73 -10.39 -4.67
N HIS A 94 -7.97 -11.00 -5.58
CA HIS A 94 -6.67 -11.59 -5.27
C HIS A 94 -5.56 -10.58 -5.51
N ILE A 95 -4.74 -10.33 -4.49
CA ILE A 95 -3.62 -9.40 -4.58
C ILE A 95 -2.32 -10.11 -4.21
N ILE A 96 -1.27 -9.86 -4.99
CA ILE A 96 0.06 -10.40 -4.77
C ILE A 96 1.07 -9.26 -4.82
N HIS A 97 1.92 -9.19 -3.79
CA HIS A 97 3.11 -8.34 -3.77
C HIS A 97 4.34 -9.19 -4.09
N ARG A 98 5.18 -8.72 -5.00
CA ARG A 98 6.50 -9.32 -5.26
C ARG A 98 7.60 -8.29 -5.19
N ILE A 99 8.72 -8.71 -4.61
CA ILE A 99 9.96 -7.93 -4.52
C ILE A 99 11.07 -8.75 -5.18
N ASN A 100 11.73 -8.17 -6.16
CA ASN A 100 12.79 -8.82 -6.95
C ASN A 100 12.35 -10.18 -7.53
N GLY A 101 11.11 -10.27 -8.01
CA GLY A 101 10.52 -11.48 -8.58
C GLY A 101 10.06 -12.53 -7.56
N GLN A 102 10.29 -12.32 -6.26
CA GLN A 102 9.82 -13.22 -5.21
C GLN A 102 8.50 -12.73 -4.62
N GLU A 103 7.52 -13.62 -4.54
CA GLU A 103 6.27 -13.36 -3.83
C GLU A 103 6.55 -13.21 -2.33
N VAL A 104 6.21 -12.04 -1.80
CA VAL A 104 6.38 -11.70 -0.38
C VAL A 104 5.06 -11.66 0.36
N TYR A 105 3.95 -11.43 -0.35
CA TYR A 105 2.62 -11.46 0.24
C TYR A 105 1.54 -11.80 -0.78
N ARG A 106 0.57 -12.59 -0.33
CA ARG A 106 -0.65 -12.93 -1.06
C ARG A 106 -1.82 -12.87 -0.10
N TYR A 107 -2.85 -12.14 -0.50
CA TYR A 107 -4.04 -11.91 0.30
C TYR A 107 -5.22 -11.65 -0.62
N GLN A 108 -6.40 -11.56 -0.01
CA GLN A 108 -7.63 -11.35 -0.73
C GLN A 108 -8.55 -10.37 0.00
N HIS A 109 -9.54 -9.86 -0.74
CA HIS A 109 -10.67 -9.12 -0.20
C HIS A 109 -10.28 -7.87 0.59
N LEU A 110 -9.70 -6.89 -0.12
CA LEU A 110 -9.64 -5.53 0.38
C LEU A 110 -11.06 -4.93 0.42
N VAL A 111 -11.43 -4.36 1.55
CA VAL A 111 -12.76 -3.79 1.79
C VAL A 111 -12.67 -2.42 2.44
N PHE A 112 -13.64 -1.56 2.19
CA PHE A 112 -13.75 -0.26 2.82
C PHE A 112 -13.94 -0.37 4.35
N ASP A 113 -13.36 0.56 5.12
CA ASP A 113 -13.73 0.74 6.52
C ASP A 113 -14.96 1.66 6.63
N PRO A 114 -16.17 1.15 6.91
CA PRO A 114 -17.36 1.99 7.01
C PRO A 114 -17.33 2.96 8.20
N LYS A 115 -16.37 2.83 9.12
CA LYS A 115 -16.20 3.76 10.24
C LYS A 115 -15.34 4.96 9.88
N ASP A 116 -14.47 4.85 8.89
CA ASP A 116 -13.55 5.89 8.45
C ASP A 116 -14.33 7.08 7.86
N ALA A 117 -13.88 8.29 8.19
CA ALA A 117 -14.58 9.52 7.82
C ALA A 117 -14.45 9.85 6.32
N ASP A 118 -13.29 9.56 5.72
CA ASP A 118 -13.06 9.77 4.30
C ASP A 118 -13.79 8.72 3.48
N VAL A 119 -13.80 7.46 3.96
CA VAL A 119 -14.60 6.38 3.36
C VAL A 119 -16.07 6.74 3.29
N LYS A 120 -16.69 7.24 4.37
CA LYS A 120 -18.12 7.60 4.39
C LYS A 120 -18.54 8.60 3.30
N ARG A 121 -17.60 9.37 2.76
CA ARG A 121 -17.84 10.34 1.69
C ARG A 121 -17.87 9.70 0.30
N ILE A 122 -17.23 8.54 0.15
CA ILE A 122 -17.06 7.83 -1.12
C ILE A 122 -17.71 6.44 -1.11
N LEU A 123 -18.26 6.02 0.03
CA LEU A 123 -18.74 4.65 0.23
C LEU A 123 -19.88 4.35 -0.76
N PRO A 124 -19.79 3.24 -1.52
CA PRO A 124 -20.91 2.77 -2.31
C PRO A 124 -22.11 2.47 -1.42
N THR A 125 -23.33 2.70 -1.92
CA THR A 125 -24.57 2.47 -1.15
C THR A 125 -24.77 1.01 -0.76
N ASP A 126 -24.25 0.07 -1.55
CA ASP A 126 -24.68 -1.34 -1.51
C ASP A 126 -23.54 -2.34 -1.30
N SER A 127 -22.28 -1.91 -1.17
CA SER A 127 -21.15 -2.82 -0.96
C SER A 127 -19.94 -2.15 -0.29
N LEU A 128 -19.26 -2.92 0.57
CA LEU A 128 -17.95 -2.56 1.12
C LEU A 128 -16.79 -3.12 0.28
N GLU A 129 -17.09 -3.92 -0.74
CA GLU A 129 -16.07 -4.53 -1.58
C GLU A 129 -15.40 -3.52 -2.50
N ILE A 130 -14.08 -3.66 -2.64
CA ILE A 130 -13.30 -2.85 -3.56
C ILE A 130 -12.88 -3.73 -4.73
N THR A 131 -13.29 -3.32 -5.93
CA THR A 131 -13.06 -4.08 -7.18
C THR A 131 -12.21 -3.30 -8.20
N SER A 132 -12.10 -1.98 -8.03
CA SER A 132 -11.36 -1.10 -8.93
C SER A 132 -10.98 0.20 -8.21
N GLY A 133 -10.09 0.99 -8.81
CA GLY A 133 -9.67 2.28 -8.28
C GLY A 133 -8.45 2.81 -9.02
N THR A 134 -7.87 3.89 -8.51
CA THR A 134 -6.67 4.49 -9.05
C THR A 134 -5.41 3.73 -8.61
N ILE A 135 -4.32 3.96 -9.35
CA ILE A 135 -2.96 3.60 -8.94
C ILE A 135 -2.18 4.90 -8.77
N SER A 136 -1.50 5.08 -7.64
CA SER A 136 -0.64 6.23 -7.40
C SER A 136 0.67 5.82 -6.72
N LEU A 137 1.72 6.62 -6.96
CA LEU A 137 3.03 6.44 -6.35
C LEU A 137 3.18 7.45 -5.22
N GLN A 138 3.40 6.97 -4.01
CA GLN A 138 3.45 7.80 -2.83
C GLN A 138 4.79 8.55 -2.73
N SER A 139 4.72 9.85 -2.43
CA SER A 139 5.88 10.64 -2.00
C SER A 139 5.83 10.82 -0.49
N GLU A 140 6.65 10.09 0.26
CA GLU A 140 6.64 10.14 1.72
C GLU A 140 8.02 10.44 2.32
N SER A 141 8.23 11.70 2.72
CA SER A 141 9.35 12.18 3.55
C SER A 141 10.77 12.09 2.96
N HIS A 142 11.11 11.06 2.18
CA HIS A 142 12.43 10.81 1.62
C HIS A 142 12.40 10.78 0.09
N PRO A 143 13.47 11.23 -0.58
CA PRO A 143 13.58 11.10 -2.02
C PRO A 143 13.48 9.63 -2.46
N ILE A 144 12.69 9.38 -3.49
CA ILE A 144 12.58 8.09 -4.17
C ILE A 144 12.62 8.30 -5.69
N GLN A 145 13.14 7.32 -6.42
CA GLN A 145 13.20 7.33 -7.87
C GLN A 145 12.46 6.12 -8.42
N PHE A 146 11.65 6.35 -9.45
CA PHE A 146 10.93 5.30 -10.17
C PHE A 146 11.40 5.27 -11.63
N ARG A 147 11.49 4.07 -12.20
CA ARG A 147 11.74 3.84 -13.63
C ARG A 147 11.06 2.55 -14.08
N ASN A 148 10.88 2.38 -15.39
CA ASN A 148 10.26 1.18 -15.99
C ASN A 148 8.89 0.87 -15.37
N ILE A 149 8.05 1.90 -15.25
CA ILE A 149 6.67 1.74 -14.77
C ILE A 149 5.84 1.18 -15.93
N GLU A 150 5.41 -0.05 -15.80
CA GLU A 150 4.63 -0.78 -16.80
C GLU A 150 3.31 -1.24 -16.18
N LEU A 151 2.24 -1.23 -16.97
CA LEU A 151 0.92 -1.71 -16.56
C LEU A 151 0.44 -2.72 -17.60
N LYS A 152 -0.01 -3.89 -17.11
CA LYS A 152 -0.67 -4.90 -17.92
C LYS A 152 -2.10 -5.09 -17.41
N VAL A 153 -3.08 -4.87 -18.29
CA VAL A 153 -4.47 -5.25 -18.03
C VAL A 153 -4.59 -6.77 -18.16
N LEU A 154 -5.20 -7.41 -17.16
CA LEU A 154 -5.39 -8.87 -17.09
C LEU A 154 -6.69 -9.30 -17.75
#